data_AF-A0A397UWV6-F1
#
_entry.id   AF-A0A397UWV6-F1
#
_cell.length_a   1.000
_cell.length_b   1.000
_cell.length_c   1.000
_cell.angle_alpha   90.00
_cell.angle_beta   90.00
_cell.angle_gamma   90.00
#
_symmetry.space_group_name_H-M   'P 1'
#
loop_
_entity.id
_entity.type
_entity.pdbx_description
1 polymer ?
#
loop_
_entity_poly.entity_id
_entity_poly.type
_entity_poly.pdbx_seq_one_letter_code
_entity_poly.pdbx_strand_id
1 'polypeptide(L)'
;MSPNRQVSSTILPPRKILTTTLLTRNTEPFSIVINEAHVAEIASWIDKKENTYSLINNPYEFKLLLRGTRDGFTANSFWNLCDKQTHLLVIMKVKGTNEILGGNNPIGWDKPA
;
A
#
# COMPACT_ATOMS: atom_id res chain seq x y z
N MET A 1 12.77 -34.42 -57.10
CA MET A 1 12.76 -33.32 -56.10
C MET A 1 11.56 -32.44 -56.42
N SER A 2 10.57 -32.32 -55.53
CA SER A 2 9.34 -31.55 -55.80
C SER A 2 9.41 -30.20 -55.06
N PRO A 3 9.49 -29.06 -55.77
CA PRO A 3 9.59 -27.74 -55.16
C PRO A 3 8.22 -27.07 -55.17
N ASN A 4 7.46 -27.19 -54.09
CA ASN A 4 6.44 -26.23 -53.66
C ASN A 4 5.58 -26.83 -52.55
N ARG A 5 6.04 -26.71 -51.31
CA ARG A 5 5.16 -26.84 -50.14
C ARG A 5 4.86 -25.42 -49.67
N GLN A 6 3.69 -24.90 -49.99
CA GLN A 6 3.23 -23.61 -49.48
C GLN A 6 3.08 -23.70 -47.95
N VAL A 7 3.89 -22.94 -47.23
CA VAL A 7 3.80 -22.81 -45.78
C VAL A 7 2.75 -21.74 -45.49
N SER A 8 1.58 -22.16 -45.03
CA SER A 8 0.57 -21.24 -44.53
C SER A 8 0.89 -20.90 -43.07
N SER A 9 1.06 -19.62 -42.78
CA SER A 9 1.22 -19.10 -41.42
C SER A 9 -0.09 -18.44 -40.99
N THR A 10 -0.55 -18.75 -39.78
CA THR A 10 -1.71 -18.06 -39.19
C THR A 10 -1.23 -16.74 -38.61
N ILE A 11 -1.58 -15.63 -39.27
CA ILE A 11 -1.29 -14.28 -38.78
C ILE A 11 -2.22 -14.02 -37.59
N LEU A 12 -1.66 -13.98 -36.39
CA LEU A 12 -2.39 -13.61 -35.19
C LEU A 12 -2.66 -12.09 -35.20
N PRO A 13 -3.81 -11.66 -34.64
CA PRO A 13 -4.10 -10.24 -34.50
C PRO A 13 -3.07 -9.56 -33.60
N PRO A 14 -2.85 -8.23 -33.77
CA PRO A 14 -1.95 -7.46 -32.92
C PRO A 14 -2.32 -7.65 -31.44
N ARG A 15 -1.35 -8.07 -30.61
CA ARG A 15 -1.55 -8.09 -29.17
C ARG A 15 -1.85 -6.67 -28.70
N LYS A 16 -3.00 -6.47 -28.05
CA LYS A 16 -3.25 -5.27 -27.25
C LYS A 16 -2.22 -5.27 -26.13
N ILE A 17 -1.24 -4.38 -26.21
CA ILE A 17 -0.29 -4.15 -25.12
C ILE A 17 -1.12 -3.62 -23.96
N LEU A 18 -1.25 -4.39 -22.88
CA LEU A 18 -1.68 -3.82 -21.61
C LEU A 18 -0.55 -2.89 -21.18
N THR A 19 -0.74 -1.59 -21.36
CA THR A 19 0.06 -0.59 -20.66
C THR A 19 -0.37 -0.66 -19.20
N THR A 20 0.19 -1.61 -18.45
CA THR A 20 0.37 -1.42 -17.01
C THR A 20 1.25 -0.18 -16.90
N THR A 21 0.62 0.96 -16.64
CA THR A 21 1.32 2.17 -16.21
C THR A 21 2.16 1.75 -15.01
N LEU A 22 3.47 1.57 -15.23
CA LEU A 22 4.43 1.40 -14.16
C LEU A 22 4.35 2.71 -13.37
N LEU A 23 3.54 2.69 -12.31
CA LEU A 23 3.36 3.80 -11.39
C LEU A 23 4.78 4.24 -11.04
N THR A 24 5.11 5.48 -11.37
CA THR A 24 6.43 6.06 -11.15
C THR A 24 6.77 5.80 -9.68
N ARG A 25 7.65 4.83 -9.42
CA ARG A 25 8.06 4.49 -8.07
C ARG A 25 8.84 5.70 -7.58
N ASN A 26 8.17 6.57 -6.83
CA ASN A 26 8.86 7.52 -5.97
C ASN A 26 9.89 6.70 -5.19
N THR A 27 11.17 6.95 -5.41
CA THR A 27 12.28 6.15 -4.88
C THR A 27 12.37 6.24 -3.36
N GLU A 28 11.70 7.23 -2.76
CA GLU A 28 11.65 7.42 -1.32
C GLU A 28 10.53 6.58 -0.69
N PRO A 29 10.85 5.73 0.31
CA PRO A 29 9.85 4.94 1.01
C PRO A 29 8.94 5.87 1.83
N PHE A 30 7.62 5.68 1.72
CA PHE A 30 6.66 6.48 2.48
C PHE A 30 6.74 6.21 4.00
N SER A 31 7.29 5.06 4.42
CA SER A 31 7.45 4.65 5.81
C SER A 31 8.84 4.09 6.08
N ILE A 32 9.34 4.35 7.29
CA ILE A 32 10.58 3.74 7.82
C ILE A 32 10.30 2.55 8.75
N VAL A 33 9.02 2.28 9.06
CA VAL A 33 8.60 1.25 10.02
C VAL A 33 8.06 0.01 9.30
N ILE A 34 7.33 0.21 8.21
CA ILE A 34 6.69 -0.86 7.44
C ILE A 34 7.11 -0.82 5.98
N ASN A 35 7.07 -1.97 5.32
CA ASN A 35 7.36 -2.14 3.89
C ASN A 35 6.07 -2.50 3.13
N GLU A 36 6.17 -2.71 1.82
CA GLU A 36 5.03 -3.03 0.96
C GLU A 36 4.32 -4.35 1.35
N ALA A 37 5.04 -5.34 1.87
CA ALA A 37 4.44 -6.61 2.30
C ALA A 37 3.55 -6.41 3.54
N HIS A 38 4.03 -5.66 4.53
CA HIS A 38 3.22 -5.30 5.70
C HIS A 38 1.99 -4.49 5.29
N VAL A 39 2.12 -3.59 4.30
CA VAL A 39 0.99 -2.81 3.76
C VAL A 39 -0.11 -3.73 3.21
N ALA A 40 0.28 -4.73 2.42
CA ALA A 40 -0.67 -5.67 1.84
C ALA A 40 -1.35 -6.56 2.89
N GLU A 41 -0.59 -6.98 3.91
CA GLU A 41 -1.11 -7.73 5.05
C GLU A 41 -2.11 -6.91 5.87
N ILE A 42 -1.76 -5.67 6.23
CA ILE A 42 -2.65 -4.77 6.97
C ILE A 42 -3.93 -4.48 6.16
N ALA A 43 -3.82 -4.23 4.86
CA ALA A 43 -4.99 -4.06 3.99
C ALA A 43 -5.92 -5.28 4.04
N SER A 44 -5.37 -6.49 4.05
CA SER A 44 -6.17 -7.71 4.22
C SER A 44 -6.83 -7.82 5.59
N TRP A 45 -6.15 -7.39 6.66
CA TRP A 45 -6.74 -7.36 8.00
C TRP A 45 -7.91 -6.39 8.11
N ILE A 46 -7.82 -5.21 7.47
CA ILE A 46 -8.92 -4.23 7.43
C ILE A 46 -10.18 -4.86 6.80
N ASP A 47 -10.01 -5.57 5.68
CA ASP A 47 -11.10 -6.27 4.99
C ASP A 47 -11.48 -7.62 5.61
N LYS A 48 -10.79 -8.05 6.68
CA LYS A 48 -10.93 -9.37 7.32
C LYS A 48 -10.82 -10.52 6.33
N LYS A 49 -9.90 -10.41 5.36
CA LYS A 49 -9.66 -11.45 4.37
C LYS A 49 -8.83 -12.58 4.96
N GLU A 50 -9.14 -13.81 4.53
CA GLU A 50 -8.32 -14.98 4.82
C GLU A 50 -6.97 -14.92 4.09
N ASN A 51 -6.98 -14.46 2.83
CA ASN A 51 -5.78 -14.36 2.00
C ASN A 51 -5.25 -12.93 1.93
N THR A 52 -3.94 -12.79 2.04
CA THR A 52 -3.23 -11.51 1.90
C THR A 52 -3.36 -10.95 0.48
N TYR A 53 -3.60 -9.65 0.35
CA TYR A 53 -3.53 -8.97 -0.94
C TYR A 53 -2.12 -9.13 -1.53
N SER A 54 -2.02 -9.19 -2.85
CA SER A 54 -0.73 -9.01 -3.51
C SER A 54 -0.38 -7.52 -3.58
N LEU A 55 0.90 -7.22 -3.75
CA LEU A 55 1.38 -5.84 -3.91
C LEU A 55 0.75 -5.12 -5.12
N ILE A 56 0.28 -5.88 -6.11
CA ILE A 56 -0.26 -5.35 -7.38
C ILE A 56 -1.78 -5.16 -7.32
N ASN A 57 -2.48 -6.00 -6.55
CA ASN A 57 -3.96 -5.99 -6.49
C ASN A 57 -4.52 -5.48 -5.15
N ASN A 58 -3.70 -4.78 -4.37
CA ASN A 58 -4.13 -4.12 -3.16
C ASN A 58 -4.93 -2.84 -3.52
N PRO A 59 -6.22 -2.72 -3.13
CA PRO A 59 -7.02 -1.54 -3.45
C PRO A 59 -6.73 -0.33 -2.56
N TYR A 60 -5.92 -0.48 -1.51
CA TYR A 60 -5.65 0.56 -0.53
C TYR A 60 -4.47 1.47 -0.93
N GLU A 61 -4.67 2.78 -0.79
CA GLU A 61 -3.61 3.78 -0.82
C GLU A 61 -3.38 4.32 0.60
N PHE A 62 -2.25 4.00 1.21
CA PHE A 62 -1.89 4.50 2.53
C PHE A 62 -1.15 5.83 2.41
N LYS A 63 -1.68 6.88 3.05
CA LYS A 63 -1.09 8.22 3.08
C LYS A 63 -0.50 8.50 4.45
N LEU A 64 0.80 8.83 4.50
CA LEU A 64 1.45 9.21 5.74
C LEU A 64 0.98 10.60 6.19
N LEU A 65 0.15 10.66 7.24
CA LEU A 65 -0.23 11.93 7.87
C LEU A 65 0.82 12.40 8.87
N LEU A 66 1.13 11.55 9.87
CA LEU A 66 2.01 11.86 10.99
C LEU A 66 3.13 10.83 11.09
N ARG A 67 4.37 11.30 11.32
CA ARG A 67 5.53 10.46 11.68
C ARG A 67 6.25 11.06 12.87
N GLY A 68 6.29 10.34 14.00
CA GLY A 68 6.86 10.88 15.24
C GLY A 68 8.31 11.37 15.14
N THR A 69 9.16 10.76 14.30
CA THR A 69 10.53 11.23 14.06
C THR A 69 10.62 12.51 13.21
N ARG A 70 9.56 12.89 12.50
CA ARG A 70 9.45 14.11 11.67
C ARG A 70 8.66 15.20 12.40
N ASP A 71 7.52 14.83 12.98
CA ASP A 71 6.48 15.76 13.47
C ASP A 71 6.39 15.79 15.01
N GLY A 72 7.18 14.96 15.70
CA GLY A 72 7.19 14.82 17.15
C GLY A 72 6.18 13.79 17.68
N PHE A 73 6.49 13.26 18.86
CA PHE A 73 5.66 12.29 19.59
C PHE A 73 4.79 12.99 20.64
N THR A 74 3.98 13.96 20.22
CA THR A 74 3.10 14.72 21.13
C THR A 74 1.63 14.56 20.76
N ALA A 75 0.75 14.65 21.77
CA ALA A 75 -0.69 14.67 21.53
C ALA A 75 -1.09 15.84 20.62
N ASN A 76 -0.45 17.01 20.76
CA ASN A 76 -0.70 18.15 19.88
C ASN A 76 -0.37 17.84 18.42
N SER A 77 0.78 17.23 18.14
CA SER A 77 1.15 16.81 16.78
C SER A 77 0.11 15.86 16.19
N PHE A 78 -0.40 14.93 16.99
CA PHE A 78 -1.46 14.01 16.57
C PHE A 78 -2.76 14.75 16.26
N TRP A 79 -3.27 15.54 17.21
CA TRP A 79 -4.55 16.22 17.03
C TRP A 79 -4.54 17.26 15.90
N ASN A 80 -3.41 17.90 15.64
CA ASN A 80 -3.29 18.86 14.54
C ASN A 80 -3.49 18.22 13.15
N LEU A 81 -3.22 16.91 13.01
CA LEU A 81 -3.26 16.20 11.73
C LEU A 81 -4.36 15.14 11.64
N CYS A 82 -4.79 14.58 12.78
CA CYS A 82 -5.71 13.45 12.86
C CYS A 82 -7.10 13.82 13.38
N ASP A 83 -7.32 15.04 13.92
CA ASP A 83 -8.65 15.47 14.37
C ASP A 83 -9.66 15.39 13.21
N LYS A 84 -10.79 14.71 13.46
CA LYS A 84 -11.89 14.49 12.50
C LYS A 84 -11.52 13.74 11.23
N GLN A 85 -10.31 13.16 11.15
CA GLN A 85 -9.93 12.28 10.06
C GLN A 85 -10.50 10.88 10.31
N THR A 86 -11.05 10.25 9.28
CA THR A 86 -11.56 8.87 9.33
C THR A 86 -10.57 7.89 8.71
N HIS A 87 -10.82 6.58 8.83
CA HIS A 87 -9.98 5.52 8.25
C HIS A 87 -8.49 5.64 8.64
N LEU A 88 -8.25 5.89 9.92
CA LEU A 88 -6.91 6.10 10.44
C LEU A 88 -6.26 4.79 10.88
N LEU A 89 -5.02 4.61 10.49
CA LEU A 89 -4.16 3.52 10.93
C LEU A 89 -2.97 4.11 11.72
N VAL A 90 -2.78 3.64 12.95
CA VAL A 90 -1.62 3.98 13.77
C VAL A 90 -0.67 2.79 13.81
N ILE A 91 0.61 3.04 13.52
CA ILE A 91 1.66 2.02 13.54
C ILE A 91 2.85 2.56 14.32
N MET A 92 3.41 1.73 15.19
CA MET A 92 4.60 2.04 16.00
C MET A 92 5.55 0.85 16.04
N LYS A 93 6.85 1.15 16.09
CA LYS A 93 7.91 0.16 16.32
C LYS A 93 8.41 0.28 17.76
N VAL A 94 8.50 -0.83 18.47
CA VAL A 94 9.05 -0.87 19.83
C VAL A 94 10.57 -0.73 19.77
N LYS A 95 11.13 0.16 20.60
CA LYS A 95 12.57 0.46 20.59
C LYS A 95 13.37 -0.75 21.06
N GLY A 96 14.45 -1.07 20.35
CA GLY A 96 15.33 -2.19 20.69
C GLY A 96 14.78 -3.55 20.30
N THR A 97 13.60 -3.61 19.65
CA THR A 97 13.02 -4.86 19.14
C THR A 97 12.61 -4.70 17.68
N ASN A 98 12.17 -5.81 17.08
CA ASN A 98 11.57 -5.83 15.75
C ASN A 98 10.04 -5.84 15.80
N GLU A 99 9.45 -5.62 16.98
CA GLU A 99 8.01 -5.66 17.15
C GLU A 99 7.37 -4.40 16.56
N ILE A 100 6.31 -4.62 15.80
CA ILE A 100 5.47 -3.58 15.21
C ILE A 100 4.07 -3.75 15.80
N LEU A 101 3.57 -2.69 16.41
CA LEU A 101 2.25 -2.62 17.03
C LEU A 101 1.43 -1.54 16.34
N GLY A 102 0.11 -1.61 16.49
CA GLY A 102 -0.76 -0.63 15.89
C GLY A 102 -2.23 -0.88 16.13
N GLY A 103 -3.05 -0.04 15.52
CA GLY A 103 -4.49 -0.13 15.55
C GLY A 103 -5.13 0.59 14.38
N ASN A 104 -6.21 0.01 13.85
CA ASN A 104 -7.05 0.63 12.83
C ASN A 104 -8.29 1.23 13.49
N ASN A 105 -8.58 2.49 13.17
CA ASN A 105 -9.79 3.18 13.57
C ASN A 105 -10.52 3.72 12.33
N PRO A 106 -11.58 3.04 11.86
CA PRO A 106 -12.32 3.47 10.67
C PRO A 106 -13.12 4.74 10.89
N ILE A 107 -13.56 5.04 12.12
CA ILE A 107 -14.44 6.18 12.43
C ILE A 107 -13.68 7.46 12.76
N GLY A 108 -12.40 7.36 13.13
CA GLY A 108 -11.59 8.52 13.51
C GLY A 108 -11.65 8.88 14.99
N TRP A 109 -10.97 9.97 15.34
CA TRP A 109 -10.97 10.52 16.70
C TRP A 109 -11.30 12.01 16.68
N ASP A 110 -12.02 12.45 17.70
CA ASP A 110 -12.29 13.85 17.96
C ASP A 110 -11.35 14.35 19.05
N LYS A 111 -10.73 15.50 18.80
CA LYS A 111 -9.91 16.18 19.79
C LYS A 111 -10.78 16.53 21.02
N PRO A 112 -10.38 16.13 22.23
CA PRO A 112 -11.04 16.56 23.46
C PRO A 112 -11.07 18.09 23.56
N ALA A 113 -12.19 18.62 24.05
CA ALA A 113 -12.38 20.04 24.31
C ALA A 113 -11.41 20.57 25.38
#